data_AF-A0A954JX69-F1
#
_entry.id   AF-A0A954JX69-F1
#
_cell.length_a   1.000
_cell.length_b   1.000
_cell.length_c   1.000
_cell.angle_alpha   90.00
_cell.angle_beta   90.00
_cell.angle_gamma   90.00
#
_symmetry.space_group_name_H-M   'P 1'
#
loop_
_entity.id
_entity.type
_entity.pdbx_description
1 polymer ?
#
loop_
_entity_poly.entity_id
_entity_poly.type
_entity_poly.pdbx_seq_one_letter_code
_entity_poly.pdbx_strand_id
1 'polypeptide(L)'
;MADLRLAMVLMLLLSIASFLGVRRLFAHAGPRLLDTAAAVIVLTIGVYIRFVWGQLWIVRWIPHSSVLVLANWYPILLGSLAAILWQRMKSNSIPRRIPIQLLLIAATVWSEIYVIPRDP
;
A
#
# COMPACT_ATOMS: atom_id res chain seq x y z
N MET A 1 4.43 -22.37 -6.60
CA MET A 1 3.62 -21.41 -7.39
C MET A 1 2.23 -21.17 -6.80
N ALA A 2 1.53 -22.18 -6.27
CA ALA A 2 0.22 -22.00 -5.63
C ALA A 2 0.27 -21.06 -4.41
N ASP A 3 1.29 -21.21 -3.55
CA ASP A 3 1.44 -20.38 -2.34
C ASP A 3 1.70 -18.91 -2.66
N LEU A 4 2.49 -18.63 -3.71
CA LEU A 4 2.72 -17.27 -4.21
C LEU A 4 1.42 -16.64 -4.71
N ARG A 5 0.62 -17.39 -5.48
CA ARG A 5 -0.70 -16.92 -5.96
C ARG A 5 -1.65 -16.65 -4.80
N LEU A 6 -1.66 -17.52 -3.79
CA LEU A 6 -2.45 -17.33 -2.58
C LEU A 6 -2.04 -16.05 -1.85
N ALA A 7 -0.73 -15.82 -1.67
CA ALA A 7 -0.20 -14.62 -1.05
C ALA A 7 -0.59 -13.34 -1.82
N MET A 8 -0.46 -13.33 -3.15
CA MET A 8 -0.89 -12.20 -3.99
C MET A 8 -2.40 -11.92 -3.86
N VAL A 9 -3.24 -12.96 -3.85
CA VAL A 9 -4.69 -12.81 -3.65
C VAL A 9 -5.01 -12.26 -2.27
N LEU A 10 -4.33 -12.76 -1.22
CA LEU A 10 -4.49 -12.25 0.14
C LEU A 10 -4.07 -10.78 0.24
N MET A 11 -2.95 -10.38 -0.36
CA MET A 11 -2.50 -8.99 -0.37
C MET A 11 -3.44 -8.07 -1.14
N LEU A 12 -4.01 -8.55 -2.26
CA LEU A 12 -5.06 -7.83 -2.97
C LEU A 12 -6.28 -7.60 -2.06
N LEU A 13 -6.77 -8.65 -1.39
CA LEU A 13 -7.91 -8.54 -0.47
C LEU A 13 -7.63 -7.60 0.70
N LEU A 14 -6.44 -7.70 1.31
CA LEU A 14 -6.02 -6.80 2.39
C LEU A 14 -5.91 -5.35 1.92
N SER A 15 -5.41 -5.12 0.71
CA SER A 15 -5.31 -3.77 0.13
C SER A 15 -6.68 -3.17 -0.16
N ILE A 16 -7.62 -3.98 -0.67
CA ILE A 16 -9.02 -3.57 -0.86
C ILE A 16 -9.68 -3.28 0.50
N ALA A 17 -9.50 -4.15 1.48
CA ALA A 17 -10.04 -3.96 2.83
C ALA A 17 -9.48 -2.68 3.47
N SER A 18 -8.18 -2.44 3.32
CA SER A 18 -7.52 -1.22 3.77
C SER A 18 -8.11 0.02 3.10
N PHE A 19 -8.25 0.00 1.77
CA PHE A 19 -8.88 1.08 1.02
C PHE A 19 -10.29 1.37 1.53
N LEU A 20 -11.14 0.35 1.67
CA LEU A 20 -12.51 0.52 2.12
C LEU A 20 -12.58 1.01 3.58
N GLY A 21 -11.72 0.47 4.45
CA GLY A 21 -11.61 0.85 5.85
C GLY A 21 -11.20 2.31 6.02
N VAL A 22 -10.11 2.72 5.37
CA VAL A 22 -9.62 4.11 5.39
C VAL A 22 -10.63 5.05 4.74
N ARG A 23 -11.25 4.65 3.62
CA ARG A 23 -12.29 5.45 2.95
C ARG A 23 -13.46 5.70 3.90
N ARG A 24 -13.89 4.70 4.66
CA ARG A 24 -14.97 4.82 5.64
C ARG A 24 -14.55 5.68 6.83
N LEU A 25 -13.35 5.48 7.36
CA LEU A 25 -12.81 6.23 8.49
C LEU A 25 -12.72 7.73 8.19
N PHE A 26 -12.28 8.10 6.98
CA PHE A 26 -12.12 9.49 6.56
C PHE A 26 -13.30 10.03 5.73
N ALA A 27 -14.48 9.39 5.78
CA ALA A 27 -15.63 9.77 4.96
C ALA A 27 -16.15 11.20 5.23
N HIS A 28 -15.90 11.74 6.42
CA HIS A 28 -16.33 13.06 6.86
C HIS A 28 -15.15 13.95 7.29
N ALA A 29 -13.92 13.54 6.95
CA ALA A 29 -12.72 14.29 7.29
C ALA A 29 -12.61 15.58 6.46
N GLY A 30 -12.14 16.65 7.10
CA GLY A 30 -11.82 17.89 6.42
C GLY A 30 -10.56 17.79 5.55
N PRO A 31 -10.35 18.73 4.59
CA PRO A 31 -9.22 18.68 3.65
C PRO A 31 -7.85 18.63 4.33
N ARG A 32 -7.65 19.43 5.40
CA ARG A 32 -6.38 19.46 6.16
C ARG A 32 -6.05 18.10 6.76
N LEU A 33 -7.03 17.41 7.33
CA LEU A 33 -6.81 16.10 7.94
C LEU A 33 -6.46 15.04 6.88
N LEU A 34 -7.11 15.09 5.71
CA LEU A 34 -6.78 14.22 4.58
C LEU A 34 -5.35 14.48 4.08
N ASP A 35 -4.96 15.75 3.92
CA ASP A 35 -3.63 16.12 3.46
C ASP A 35 -2.55 15.70 4.48
N THR A 36 -2.79 15.90 5.79
CA THR A 36 -1.90 15.41 6.85
C THR A 36 -1.80 13.88 6.86
N ALA A 37 -2.92 13.17 6.76
CA ALA A 37 -2.91 11.71 6.75
C ALA A 37 -2.21 11.15 5.50
N ALA A 38 -2.39 11.79 4.33
CA ALA A 38 -1.65 11.43 3.12
C ALA A 38 -0.14 11.65 3.30
N ALA A 39 0.27 12.79 3.86
CA ALA A 39 1.67 13.08 4.14
C ALA A 39 2.29 12.05 5.09
N VAL A 40 1.59 11.68 6.16
CA VAL A 40 2.02 10.64 7.11
C VAL A 40 2.20 9.28 6.42
N ILE A 41 1.26 8.88 5.55
CA ILE A 41 1.39 7.63 4.80
C ILE A 41 2.57 7.67 3.84
N VAL A 42 2.78 8.76 3.11
CA VAL A 42 3.92 8.91 2.20
C VAL A 42 5.25 8.86 2.96
N LEU A 43 5.35 9.53 4.11
CA LEU A 43 6.54 9.46 4.97
C LEU A 43 6.75 8.04 5.48
N THR A 44 5.69 7.37 5.95
CA THR A 44 5.73 5.97 6.39
C THR A 44 6.22 5.05 5.27
N ILE A 45 5.72 5.24 4.04
CA ILE A 45 6.19 4.53 2.86
C ILE A 45 7.69 4.80 2.67
N GLY A 46 8.14 6.05 2.64
CA GLY A 46 9.55 6.39 2.45
C GLY A 46 10.48 5.73 3.48
N VAL A 47 10.09 5.77 4.76
CA VAL A 47 10.79 5.08 5.86
C VAL A 47 10.80 3.57 5.63
N TYR A 48 9.66 3.00 5.26
CA TYR A 48 9.54 1.58 4.95
C TYR A 48 10.47 1.17 3.80
N ILE A 49 10.49 1.89 2.68
CA ILE A 49 11.39 1.61 1.56
C ILE A 49 12.85 1.66 2.03
N ARG A 50 13.22 2.67 2.82
CA ARG A 50 14.61 2.93 3.20
C ARG A 50 15.19 1.90 4.20
N PHE A 51 14.37 1.45 5.13
CA PHE A 51 14.83 0.67 6.29
C PHE A 51 14.38 -0.79 6.28
N VAL A 52 13.23 -1.08 5.69
CA VAL A 52 12.60 -2.41 5.72
C VAL A 52 12.70 -3.11 4.37
N TRP A 53 12.39 -2.40 3.29
CA TRP A 53 12.26 -3.03 1.98
C TRP A 53 13.62 -3.52 1.46
N GLY A 54 13.72 -4.84 1.24
CA GLY A 54 14.90 -5.48 0.66
C GLY A 54 16.09 -5.60 1.62
N GLN A 55 15.89 -5.25 2.89
CA GLN A 55 16.95 -5.22 3.88
C GLN A 55 16.98 -6.50 4.72
N LEU A 56 17.96 -7.37 4.46
CA LEU A 56 18.12 -8.66 5.16
C LEU A 56 18.55 -8.54 6.62
N TRP A 57 18.99 -7.35 7.08
CA TRP A 57 19.44 -7.16 8.46
C TRP A 57 18.31 -7.46 9.47
N ILE A 58 17.06 -7.19 9.10
CA ILE A 58 15.88 -7.40 9.93
C ILE A 58 15.62 -8.89 10.21
N VAL A 59 16.04 -9.78 9.29
CA VAL A 59 15.89 -11.25 9.42
C VAL A 59 16.67 -11.79 10.63
N ARG A 60 17.70 -11.07 11.10
CA ARG A 60 18.46 -11.46 12.29
C ARG A 60 17.73 -11.18 13.61
N TRP A 61 16.72 -10.31 13.58
CA TRP A 61 16.04 -9.81 14.78
C TRP A 61 14.60 -10.30 14.92
N ILE A 62 13.95 -10.68 13.82
CA ILE A 62 12.56 -11.15 13.81
C ILE A 62 12.39 -12.44 13.01
N PRO A 63 11.40 -13.28 13.39
CA PRO A 63 11.12 -14.52 12.68
C PRO A 63 10.90 -14.30 11.19
N HIS A 64 11.35 -15.26 10.37
CA HIS A 64 11.26 -15.18 8.92
C HIS A 64 9.82 -14.92 8.42
N SER A 65 8.81 -15.52 9.07
CA SER A 65 7.39 -15.28 8.77
C SER A 65 6.97 -13.83 9.01
N SER A 66 7.48 -13.17 10.05
CA SER A 66 7.24 -11.75 10.33
C SER A 66 7.90 -10.84 9.31
N VAL A 67 9.07 -11.21 8.78
CA VAL A 67 9.74 -10.46 7.70
C VAL A 67 8.96 -10.55 6.40
N LEU A 68 8.46 -11.74 6.05
CA LEU A 68 7.59 -11.91 4.89
C LEU A 68 6.34 -11.07 5.01
N VAL A 69 5.70 -11.03 6.19
CA VAL A 69 4.56 -10.13 6.41
C VAL A 69 4.99 -8.69 6.21
N LEU A 70 6.06 -8.21 6.87
CA LEU A 70 6.55 -6.83 6.72
C LEU A 70 6.81 -6.46 5.26
N ALA A 71 7.45 -7.34 4.49
CA ALA A 71 7.82 -7.11 3.09
C ALA A 71 6.61 -6.84 2.16
N ASN A 72 5.42 -7.23 2.57
CA ASN A 72 4.18 -7.08 1.81
C ASN A 72 3.26 -5.95 2.34
N TRP A 73 3.77 -5.04 3.17
CA TRP A 73 2.97 -3.91 3.68
C TRP A 73 2.75 -2.81 2.64
N TYR A 74 3.59 -2.76 1.61
CA TYR A 74 3.55 -1.70 0.61
C TYR A 74 2.21 -1.61 -0.15
N PRO A 75 1.63 -2.71 -0.69
CA PRO A 75 0.26 -2.70 -1.24
C PRO A 75 -0.80 -2.12 -0.31
N ILE A 76 -0.73 -2.48 0.97
CA ILE A 76 -1.70 -2.06 1.98
C ILE A 76 -1.61 -0.55 2.22
N LEU A 77 -0.38 -0.02 2.34
CA LEU A 77 -0.12 1.41 2.48
C LEU A 77 -0.57 2.20 1.24
N LEU A 78 -0.34 1.68 0.04
CA LEU A 78 -0.84 2.29 -1.20
C LEU A 78 -2.37 2.24 -1.29
N GLY A 79 -3.01 1.16 -0.87
CA GLY A 79 -4.46 1.07 -0.76
C GLY A 79 -5.05 2.12 0.20
N SER A 80 -4.39 2.35 1.34
CA SER A 80 -4.75 3.43 2.26
C SER A 80 -4.61 4.81 1.63
N LEU A 81 -3.47 5.07 0.96
CA LEU A 81 -3.22 6.35 0.28
C LEU A 81 -4.25 6.60 -0.83
N ALA A 82 -4.57 5.58 -1.61
CA ALA A 82 -5.57 5.61 -2.66
C ALA A 82 -6.95 6.03 -2.12
N ALA A 83 -7.34 5.53 -0.94
CA ALA A 83 -8.59 5.91 -0.29
C ALA A 83 -8.62 7.36 0.18
N ILE A 84 -7.52 7.86 0.74
CA ILE A 84 -7.40 9.26 1.15
C ILE A 84 -7.48 10.19 -0.06
N LEU A 85 -6.73 9.89 -1.12
CA LEU A 85 -6.79 10.68 -2.36
C LEU A 85 -8.17 10.61 -3.01
N TRP A 86 -8.85 9.46 -2.94
CA TRP A 86 -10.22 9.32 -3.41
C TRP A 86 -11.19 10.25 -2.67
N GLN A 87 -11.07 10.35 -1.33
CA GLN A 87 -11.87 11.27 -0.54
C GLN A 87 -11.49 12.73 -0.78
N ARG A 88 -10.19 13.03 -0.89
CA ARG A 88 -9.67 14.38 -1.12
C ARG A 88 -10.14 14.98 -2.44
N MET A 89 -10.33 14.12 -3.45
CA MET A 89 -10.83 14.50 -4.77
C MET A 89 -12.35 14.35 -4.90
N LYS A 90 -13.10 14.18 -3.80
CA LYS A 90 -14.55 13.94 -3.86
C LYS A 90 -15.34 15.07 -4.55
N SER A 91 -14.80 16.30 -4.61
CA SER A 91 -15.37 17.43 -5.35
C SER A 91 -15.09 17.40 -6.86
N ASN A 92 -14.10 16.64 -7.32
CA ASN A 92 -13.73 16.57 -8.74
C ASN A 92 -14.56 15.52 -9.48
N SER A 93 -14.71 15.66 -10.80
CA SER A 93 -15.35 14.62 -11.62
C SER A 93 -14.59 13.29 -11.55
N ILE A 94 -15.33 12.17 -11.60
CA ILE A 94 -14.78 10.81 -11.62
C ILE A 94 -13.62 10.62 -12.61
N PRO A 95 -13.69 11.08 -13.88
CA PRO A 95 -12.59 10.89 -14.85
C PRO A 95 -11.27 11.54 -14.41
N ARG A 96 -11.30 12.61 -13.60
CA ARG A 96 -10.08 13.23 -13.06
C ARG A 96 -9.43 12.41 -11.95
N ARG A 97 -10.14 11.45 -11.35
CA ARG A 97 -9.64 10.60 -10.26
C ARG A 97 -8.98 9.32 -10.76
N ILE A 98 -9.46 8.80 -11.90
CA ILE A 98 -9.04 7.52 -12.46
C ILE A 98 -7.51 7.45 -12.67
N PRO A 99 -6.83 8.46 -13.27
CA PRO A 99 -5.39 8.37 -13.53
C PRO A 99 -4.57 8.15 -12.25
N ILE A 100 -4.91 8.84 -11.17
CA ILE A 100 -4.21 8.71 -9.88
C ILE A 100 -4.42 7.32 -9.28
N GLN A 101 -5.65 6.79 -9.35
CA GLN A 101 -5.94 5.44 -8.86
C GLN A 101 -5.20 4.38 -9.68
N LEU A 102 -5.17 4.53 -11.01
CA LEU A 102 -4.43 3.64 -11.90
C LEU A 102 -2.92 3.67 -11.61
N LEU A 103 -2.34 4.85 -11.34
CA LEU A 103 -0.93 4.97 -10.96
C LEU A 103 -0.62 4.22 -9.66
N LEU A 104 -1.48 4.32 -8.65
CA LEU A 104 -1.29 3.61 -7.38
C LEU A 104 -1.47 2.10 -7.52
N ILE A 105 -2.44 1.66 -8.34
CA ILE A 105 -2.61 0.24 -8.69
C ILE A 105 -1.37 -0.27 -9.43
N ALA A 106 -0.87 0.47 -10.42
CA ALA A 106 0.33 0.10 -11.15
C ALA A 106 1.55 0.01 -10.24
N ALA A 107 1.73 0.97 -9.31
CA ALA A 107 2.80 0.93 -8.32
C ALA A 107 2.70 -0.28 -7.38
N THR A 108 1.48 -0.68 -7.02
CA THR A 108 1.22 -1.88 -6.20
C THR A 108 1.55 -3.16 -6.98
N VAL A 109 1.13 -3.27 -8.23
CA VAL A 109 1.45 -4.43 -9.07
C VAL A 109 2.96 -4.52 -9.29
N TRP A 110 3.61 -3.38 -9.55
CA TRP A 110 5.06 -3.33 -9.75
C TRP A 110 5.85 -3.77 -8.52
N SER A 111 5.44 -3.36 -7.31
CA SER A 111 6.13 -3.75 -6.07
C SER A 111 6.12 -5.25 -5.85
N GLU A 112 5.02 -5.92 -6.19
CA GLU A 112 4.90 -7.38 -6.07
C GLU A 112 5.79 -8.09 -7.10
N ILE A 113 5.83 -7.61 -8.34
CA ILE A 113 6.64 -8.22 -9.41
C ILE A 113 8.15 -8.08 -9.12
N TYR A 114 8.59 -6.93 -8.62
CA TYR A 114 10.01 -6.65 -8.40
C TYR A 114 10.61 -7.46 -7.22
N VAL A 115 9.78 -7.84 -6.24
CA VAL A 115 10.24 -8.56 -5.04
C VAL A 115 10.37 -10.07 -5.26
N ILE A 116 9.75 -10.64 -6.30
CA ILE A 116 9.93 -12.06 -6.63
C ILE A 116 11.39 -12.27 -7.11
N PRO A 117 12.24 -12.97 -6.34
CA PRO A 117 13.59 -13.29 -6.78
C PRO A 117 13.49 -14.10 -8.08
N ARG A 118 14.20 -13.67 -9.12
CA ARG A 118 14.19 -14.37 -10.42
C ARG A 118 15.05 -15.63 -10.44
N ASP A 119 15.87 -15.86 -9.42
CA ASP A 119 16.71 -17.06 -9.31
C ASP A 119 16.64 -17.66 -7.88
N PRO A 120 16.69 -19.00 -7.78
CA PRO A 120 16.63 -19.76 -6.53
C PRO A 120 17.88 -19.59 -5.63
#